data_AF-A0A919CI05-F1
#
_entry.id   AF-A0A919CI05-F1
#
_cell.length_a   1.000
_cell.length_b   1.000
_cell.length_c   1.000
_cell.angle_alpha   90.00
_cell.angle_beta   90.00
_cell.angle_gamma   90.00
#
_symmetry.space_group_name_H-M   'P 1'
#
loop_
_entity.id
_entity.type
_entity.pdbx_description
1 polymer ?
#
loop_
_entity_poly.entity_id
_entity_poly.type
_entity_poly.pdbx_seq_one_letter_code
_entity_poly.pdbx_strand_id
1 'polypeptide(L)'
;MGKIPETLTGTCGPMRMLALCVFLCINGVALAVEEGSLEHCLAIQTKMNHYSDKRRDGGLETQMRSWKHARRKAQREFRQHRCYRFGGQLKG
;
A
#
# COMPACT_ATOMS: atom_id res chain seq x y z
N MET A 1 0.56 42.05 11.01
CA MET A 1 -0.56 42.95 11.36
C MET A 1 -1.55 42.96 10.20
N GLY A 2 -2.85 42.83 10.47
CA GLY A 2 -3.94 42.98 9.48
C GLY A 2 -4.62 41.64 9.18
N LYS A 3 -5.58 41.23 10.01
CA LYS A 3 -7.04 41.48 9.86
C LYS A 3 -7.69 40.53 8.85
N ILE A 4 -8.33 39.50 9.40
CA ILE A 4 -9.42 38.78 8.78
C ILE A 4 -10.65 39.69 8.83
N PRO A 5 -11.43 39.80 7.76
CA PRO A 5 -12.85 40.07 7.91
C PRO A 5 -13.66 38.84 7.47
N GLU A 6 -14.48 38.38 8.41
CA GLU A 6 -15.53 37.40 8.20
C GLU A 6 -16.71 38.00 7.42
N THR A 7 -17.49 37.08 6.85
CA THR A 7 -18.89 37.21 6.41
C THR A 7 -19.13 37.74 4.99
N LEU A 8 -19.66 36.85 4.15
CA LEU A 8 -20.94 37.03 3.47
C LEU A 8 -21.45 35.65 3.03
N THR A 9 -22.43 35.16 3.79
CA THR A 9 -23.31 34.05 3.46
C THR A 9 -24.15 34.40 2.23
N GLY A 10 -24.09 33.54 1.21
CA GLY A 10 -24.98 33.56 0.05
C GLY A 10 -25.37 32.13 -0.30
N THR A 11 -26.62 31.78 0.00
CA THR A 11 -27.24 30.47 -0.24
C THR A 11 -27.73 30.34 -1.69
N CYS A 12 -27.98 29.07 -2.06
CA CYS A 12 -28.86 28.57 -3.13
C CYS A 12 -28.27 28.36 -4.54
N GLY A 13 -28.17 27.08 -4.94
CA GLY A 13 -28.00 26.63 -6.34
C GLY A 13 -27.00 25.48 -6.53
N PRO A 14 -27.41 24.27 -6.95
CA PRO A 14 -26.58 23.05 -7.01
C PRO A 14 -25.74 23.03 -8.29
N MET A 15 -24.84 24.00 -8.44
CA MET A 15 -23.92 24.09 -9.59
C MET A 15 -22.50 24.35 -9.10
N ARG A 16 -22.16 23.80 -7.93
CA ARG A 16 -20.85 23.92 -7.27
C ARG A 16 -20.25 22.56 -6.91
N MET A 17 -20.66 21.48 -7.58
CA MET A 17 -20.07 20.14 -7.41
C MET A 17 -19.11 19.73 -8.53
N LEU A 18 -18.80 20.62 -9.48
CA LEU A 18 -17.83 20.32 -10.56
C LEU A 18 -16.46 20.97 -10.32
N ALA A 19 -16.38 22.05 -9.56
CA ALA A 19 -15.12 22.75 -9.35
C ALA A 19 -14.22 22.11 -8.27
N LEU A 20 -14.79 21.38 -7.31
CA LEU A 20 -14.00 20.75 -6.23
C LEU A 20 -13.27 19.47 -6.69
N CYS A 21 -13.81 18.77 -7.70
CA CYS A 21 -13.18 17.57 -8.25
C CYS A 21 -11.89 17.88 -9.04
N VAL A 22 -11.80 19.06 -9.66
CA VAL A 22 -10.65 19.42 -10.51
C VAL A 22 -9.38 19.68 -9.68
N PHE A 23 -9.52 20.18 -8.44
CA PHE A 23 -8.35 20.45 -7.59
C PHE A 23 -7.72 19.21 -6.95
N LEU A 24 -8.48 18.11 -6.78
CA LEU A 24 -7.93 16.86 -6.26
C LEU A 24 -7.06 16.12 -7.27
N CYS A 25 -7.25 16.32 -8.58
CA CYS A 25 -6.43 15.69 -9.62
C CYS A 25 -5.06 16.34 -9.81
N ILE A 26 -4.90 17.62 -9.44
CA ILE A 26 -3.62 18.35 -9.59
C ILE A 26 -2.62 17.96 -8.48
N ASN A 27 -3.13 17.65 -7.29
CA ASN A 27 -2.34 17.05 -6.21
C ASN A 27 -2.30 15.52 -6.38
N GLY A 28 -1.94 15.07 -7.58
CA GLY A 28 -1.55 13.69 -7.81
C GLY A 28 -0.32 13.41 -6.95
N VAL A 29 -0.56 12.99 -5.69
CA VAL A 29 0.44 12.39 -4.83
C VAL A 29 0.89 11.15 -5.58
N ALA A 30 1.92 11.31 -6.42
CA ALA A 30 2.69 10.20 -6.92
C ALA A 30 3.21 9.52 -5.67
N LEU A 31 2.55 8.43 -5.26
CA LEU A 31 3.04 7.54 -4.24
C LEU A 31 4.37 7.04 -4.75
N ALA A 32 5.45 7.73 -4.37
CA ALA A 32 6.81 7.35 -4.66
C ALA A 32 6.99 5.98 -4.00
N VAL A 33 6.84 4.95 -4.80
CA VAL A 33 7.09 3.58 -4.39
C VAL A 33 8.57 3.49 -4.05
N GLU A 34 8.85 3.40 -2.75
CA GLU A 34 10.20 3.26 -2.22
C GLU A 34 10.78 1.91 -2.63
N GLU A 35 11.83 1.92 -3.44
CA GLU A 35 12.53 0.72 -3.87
C GLU A 35 13.21 0.09 -2.65
N GLY A 36 12.85 -1.15 -2.32
CA GLY A 36 13.45 -1.86 -1.19
C GLY A 36 14.89 -2.25 -1.48
N SER A 37 15.72 -2.35 -0.44
CA SER A 37 17.06 -2.95 -0.56
C SER A 37 16.96 -4.46 -0.85
N LEU A 38 18.01 -5.05 -1.42
CA LEU A 38 18.09 -6.50 -1.65
C LEU A 38 17.83 -7.30 -0.35
N GLU A 39 18.43 -6.87 0.76
CA GLU A 39 18.25 -7.49 2.08
C GLU A 39 16.79 -7.46 2.54
N HIS A 40 16.11 -6.31 2.38
CA HIS A 40 14.70 -6.18 2.73
C HIS A 40 13.82 -7.10 1.89
N CYS A 41 14.10 -7.18 0.59
CA CYS A 41 13.40 -8.08 -0.32
C CYS A 41 13.62 -9.56 0.01
N LEU A 42 14.84 -9.95 0.38
CA LEU A 42 15.15 -11.29 0.89
C LEU A 42 14.37 -11.60 2.17
N ALA A 43 14.31 -10.66 3.12
CA ALA A 43 13.54 -10.85 4.35
C ALA A 43 12.04 -11.05 4.09
N ILE A 44 11.45 -10.28 3.17
CA ILE A 44 10.05 -10.44 2.77
C ILE A 44 9.82 -11.79 2.09
N GLN A 45 10.72 -12.21 1.20
CA GLN A 45 10.63 -13.50 0.52
C GLN A 45 10.73 -14.67 1.51
N THR A 46 11.66 -14.60 2.46
CA THR A 46 11.79 -15.59 3.55
C THR A 46 10.50 -15.70 4.36
N LYS A 47 9.84 -14.58 4.68
CA LYS A 47 8.51 -14.59 5.32
C LYS A 47 7.47 -15.29 4.45
N MET A 48 7.45 -15.03 3.15
CA MET A 48 6.51 -15.68 2.22
C MET A 48 6.74 -17.20 2.17
N ASN A 49 8.00 -17.63 2.12
CA ASN A 49 8.37 -19.05 2.11
C ASN A 49 7.96 -19.72 3.43
N HIS A 50 8.31 -19.12 4.57
CA HIS A 50 7.93 -19.62 5.89
C HIS A 50 6.42 -19.88 6.03
N TYR A 51 5.56 -18.95 5.59
CA TYR A 51 4.11 -19.18 5.63
C TYR A 51 3.61 -20.17 4.57
N SER A 52 4.35 -20.36 3.48
CA SER A 52 4.05 -21.39 2.49
C SER A 52 4.39 -22.77 3.02
N ASP A 53 5.51 -22.90 3.73
CA ASP A 53 5.96 -24.15 4.35
C ASP A 53 5.01 -24.55 5.48
N LYS A 54 4.66 -23.63 6.40
CA LYS A 54 3.64 -23.91 7.43
C LYS A 54 2.31 -24.39 6.83
N ARG A 55 1.87 -23.80 5.70
CA ARG A 55 0.66 -24.27 5.01
C ARG A 55 0.80 -25.64 4.37
N ARG A 56 2.01 -26.02 3.94
CA ARG A 56 2.32 -27.33 3.37
C ARG A 56 2.36 -28.39 4.47
N ASP A 57 2.94 -28.06 5.61
CA ASP A 57 3.03 -28.95 6.78
C ASP A 57 1.65 -29.22 7.41
N GLY A 58 0.70 -28.32 7.16
CA GLY A 58 -0.67 -28.44 7.66
C GLY A 58 -0.84 -27.87 9.05
N GLY A 59 -2.08 -27.87 9.54
CA GLY A 59 -2.44 -27.30 10.83
C GLY A 59 -3.94 -27.10 10.95
N LEU A 60 -4.38 -26.46 12.03
CA LEU A 60 -5.78 -26.14 12.22
C LEU A 60 -6.25 -25.16 11.13
N GLU A 61 -7.52 -25.24 10.75
CA GLU A 61 -8.11 -24.39 9.69
C GLU A 61 -7.90 -22.89 9.96
N THR A 62 -8.02 -22.48 11.22
CA THR A 62 -7.77 -21.11 11.69
C THR A 62 -6.32 -20.68 11.49
N GLN A 63 -5.37 -21.56 11.76
CA GLN A 63 -3.93 -21.33 11.53
C GLN A 63 -3.64 -21.23 10.04
N MET A 64 -4.17 -22.13 9.23
CA MET A 64 -4.02 -22.10 7.76
C MET A 64 -4.56 -20.80 7.16
N ARG A 65 -5.72 -20.33 7.65
CA ARG A 65 -6.32 -19.05 7.25
C ARG A 65 -5.44 -17.87 7.65
N SER A 66 -4.89 -17.88 8.86
CA SER A 66 -3.95 -16.87 9.35
C SER A 66 -2.68 -16.82 8.49
N TRP A 67 -2.04 -17.96 8.23
CA TRP A 67 -0.84 -18.03 7.38
C TRP A 67 -1.11 -17.58 5.94
N LYS A 68 -2.28 -17.92 5.39
CA LYS A 68 -2.71 -17.41 4.07
C LYS A 68 -2.80 -15.88 4.08
N HIS A 69 -3.34 -15.28 5.12
CA HIS A 69 -3.43 -13.83 5.24
C HIS A 69 -2.04 -13.18 5.40
N ALA A 70 -1.21 -13.74 6.27
CA ALA A 70 0.15 -13.25 6.51
C ALA A 70 1.02 -13.32 5.25
N ARG A 71 0.97 -14.44 4.50
CA ARG A 71 1.65 -14.58 3.21
C ARG A 71 1.17 -13.54 2.19
N ARG A 72 -0.15 -13.27 2.12
CA ARG A 72 -0.70 -12.24 1.23
C ARG A 72 -0.22 -10.84 1.61
N LYS A 73 -0.06 -10.55 2.90
CA LYS A 73 0.51 -9.28 3.38
C LYS A 73 1.96 -9.13 2.92
N ALA A 74 2.81 -10.14 3.18
CA ALA A 74 4.19 -10.14 2.70
C ALA A 74 4.29 -10.03 1.17
N GLN A 75 3.40 -10.69 0.43
CA GLN A 75 3.35 -10.55 -1.04
C GLN A 75 2.97 -9.14 -1.50
N ARG A 76 2.12 -8.42 -0.75
CA ARG A 76 1.84 -7.00 -1.05
C ARG A 76 3.06 -6.14 -0.79
N GLU A 77 3.74 -6.33 0.35
CA GLU A 77 4.98 -5.62 0.68
C GLU A 77 6.07 -5.87 -0.38
N PHE A 78 6.23 -7.12 -0.83
CA PHE A 78 7.16 -7.50 -1.89
C PHE A 78 6.90 -6.73 -3.21
N ARG A 79 5.62 -6.58 -3.57
CA ARG A 79 5.21 -5.82 -4.76
C ARG A 79 5.37 -4.32 -4.57
N GLN A 80 5.03 -3.82 -3.38
CA GLN A 80 5.20 -2.42 -3.02
C GLN A 80 6.66 -2.03 -3.16
N HIS A 81 7.61 -2.81 -2.65
CA HIS A 81 9.04 -2.48 -2.75
C HIS A 81 9.71 -2.83 -4.09
N ARG A 82 8.93 -3.22 -5.12
CA ARG A 82 9.42 -3.66 -6.44
C ARG A 82 10.49 -4.74 -6.38
N CYS A 83 10.38 -5.65 -5.41
CA CYS A 83 11.38 -6.69 -5.19
C CYS A 83 11.56 -7.66 -6.38
N TYR A 84 10.61 -7.69 -7.32
CA TYR A 84 10.75 -8.44 -8.58
C TYR A 84 11.99 -8.02 -9.40
N ARG A 85 12.51 -6.80 -9.21
CA ARG A 85 13.74 -6.32 -9.88
C ARG A 85 14.98 -7.12 -9.47
N PHE A 86 15.00 -7.64 -8.23
CA PHE A 86 16.11 -8.45 -7.71
C PHE A 86 16.03 -9.93 -8.14
N GLY A 87 15.07 -10.30 -9.00
CA GLY A 87 14.86 -11.63 -9.60
C GLY A 87 15.83 -12.74 -9.21
N GLY A 88 16.94 -12.90 -9.95
CA GLY A 88 17.92 -13.96 -9.74
C GLY A 88 18.68 -13.90 -8.41
N GLN A 89 18.82 -12.72 -7.80
CA GLN A 89 19.49 -12.52 -6.52
C GLN A 89 18.64 -12.96 -5.32
N LEU A 90 17.33 -13.12 -5.55
CA LEU A 90 16.38 -13.68 -4.59
C LEU A 90 16.35 -15.22 -4.61
N LYS A 91 17.15 -15.86 -5.47
CA LYS A 91 17.38 -17.30 -5.48
C LYS A 91 18.75 -17.55 -4.87
N GLY A 92 18.83 -17.45 -3.54
CA GLY A 92 19.97 -17.95 -2.77
C GLY A 92 19.92 -19.46 -2.69
#